data_AF-A0A0Q6RPB8-F1
#
_entry.id   AF-A0A0Q6RPB8-F1
#
_cell.length_a   1.000
_cell.length_b   1.000
_cell.length_c   1.000
_cell.angle_alpha   90.00
_cell.angle_beta   90.00
_cell.angle_gamma   90.00
#
_symmetry.space_group_name_H-M   'P 1'
#
loop_
_entity.id
_entity.type
_entity.pdbx_description
1 polymer ?
#
loop_
_entity_poly.entity_id
_entity_poly.type
_entity_poly.pdbx_seq_one_letter_code
_entity_poly.pdbx_strand_id
1 'polypeptide(L)'
;METNAPIEKLEPAASIIDLFGGPDVVQQITGSDRTRVYRWTQPKEKGGTDGIIPLRPAQKLWAHAKATGMEIPGDLFLSTTLSSNAASEVAA
;
A
#
# COMPACT_ATOMS: atom_id res chain seq x y z
N MET A 1 -14.98 11.11 22.75
CA MET A 1 -14.39 11.02 21.40
C MET A 1 -13.49 9.80 21.43
N GLU A 2 -13.92 8.71 20.80
CA GLU A 2 -13.26 7.41 20.90
C GLU A 2 -11.82 7.50 20.38
N THR A 3 -10.86 7.32 21.30
CA THR A 3 -9.45 7.17 20.99
C THR A 3 -9.25 5.80 20.34
N ASN A 4 -9.30 5.75 19.01
CA ASN A 4 -9.03 4.54 18.27
C ASN A 4 -7.53 4.22 18.41
N ALA A 5 -7.20 3.17 19.15
CA ALA A 5 -5.84 2.64 19.24
C ALA A 5 -5.29 2.40 17.82
N PRO A 6 -3.98 2.60 17.57
CA PRO A 6 -3.42 2.35 16.26
C PRO A 6 -3.60 0.86 15.93
N ILE A 7 -4.54 0.56 15.05
CA ILE A 7 -4.70 -0.79 14.51
C ILE A 7 -3.42 -1.03 13.71
N GLU A 8 -2.62 -1.99 14.15
CA GLU A 8 -1.39 -2.39 13.49
C GLU A 8 -1.70 -2.67 12.00
N LYS A 9 -1.19 -1.80 11.13
CA LYS A 9 -1.37 -1.88 9.68
C LYS A 9 -0.16 -2.59 9.09
N LEU A 10 -0.41 -3.50 8.15
CA LEU A 10 0.63 -4.20 7.42
C LEU A 10 1.14 -3.38 6.25
N GLU A 11 2.45 -3.43 6.08
CA GLU A 11 3.18 -2.87 4.96
C GLU A 11 3.26 -3.85 3.79
N PRO A 12 3.39 -3.37 2.53
CA PRO A 12 3.52 -1.96 2.12
C PRO A 12 2.20 -1.21 1.90
N ALA A 13 1.04 -1.87 2.01
CA ALA A 13 -0.25 -1.27 1.69
C ALA A 13 -0.51 0.02 2.48
N ALA A 14 -0.14 0.06 3.76
CA ALA A 14 -0.32 1.24 4.59
C ALA A 14 0.46 2.44 4.05
N SER A 15 1.77 2.28 3.80
CA SER A 15 2.61 3.32 3.20
C SER A 15 2.10 3.79 1.84
N ILE A 16 1.67 2.86 0.97
CA ILE A 16 1.12 3.22 -0.33
C ILE A 16 -0.16 4.05 -0.16
N ILE A 17 -1.08 3.61 0.70
CA ILE A 17 -2.35 4.34 0.91
C ILE A 17 -2.08 5.76 1.43
N ASP A 18 -1.17 5.91 2.38
CA ASP A 18 -0.82 7.21 2.95
C ASP A 18 -0.12 8.11 1.92
N LEU A 19 0.73 7.55 1.04
CA LEU A 19 1.37 8.28 -0.06
C LEU A 19 0.38 8.89 -1.06
N PHE A 20 -0.73 8.20 -1.32
CA PHE A 20 -1.82 8.71 -2.16
C PHE A 20 -2.77 9.67 -1.42
N GLY A 21 -2.51 9.99 -0.15
CA GLY A 21 -3.35 10.90 0.63
C GLY A 21 -4.48 10.21 1.41
N GLY A 22 -4.38 8.89 1.61
CA GLY A 22 -5.27 8.13 2.47
C GLY A 22 -6.34 7.30 1.72
N PRO A 23 -7.14 6.53 2.47
CA PRO A 23 -8.03 5.51 1.92
C PRO A 23 -9.15 6.09 1.04
N ASP A 24 -9.59 7.33 1.29
CA ASP A 24 -10.66 7.96 0.53
C ASP A 24 -10.19 8.34 -0.89
N VAL A 25 -8.95 8.85 -1.02
CA VAL A 25 -8.35 9.15 -2.32
C VAL A 25 -8.07 7.86 -3.10
N VAL A 26 -7.55 6.84 -2.42
CA VAL A 26 -7.32 5.52 -3.02
C VAL A 26 -8.63 4.87 -3.50
N GLN A 27 -9.73 5.03 -2.74
CA GLN A 27 -11.05 4.63 -3.21
C GLN A 27 -11.43 5.35 -4.51
N GLN A 28 -11.25 6.68 -4.59
CA GLN A 28 -11.60 7.46 -5.78
C GLN A 28 -10.79 7.02 -7.01
N ILE A 29 -9.49 6.77 -6.85
CA ILE A 29 -8.61 6.33 -7.95
C ILE A 29 -8.94 4.90 -8.39
N THR A 30 -9.12 3.99 -7.43
CA THR A 30 -9.23 2.56 -7.74
C THR A 30 -10.66 2.11 -8.02
N GLY A 31 -11.66 2.85 -7.53
CA GLY A 31 -13.06 2.45 -7.47
C GLY A 31 -13.35 1.36 -6.42
N SER A 32 -12.39 1.04 -5.56
CA SER A 32 -12.58 0.05 -4.49
C SER A 32 -13.29 0.70 -3.30
N ASP A 33 -14.19 -0.03 -2.65
CA ASP A 33 -14.81 0.43 -1.40
C ASP A 33 -13.77 0.74 -0.31
N ARG A 34 -13.97 1.81 0.47
CA ARG A 34 -13.09 2.25 1.56
C ARG A 34 -12.76 1.14 2.56
N THR A 35 -13.74 0.31 2.91
CA THR A 35 -13.54 -0.83 3.82
C THR A 35 -12.61 -1.86 3.19
N ARG A 36 -12.73 -2.06 1.87
CA ARG A 36 -11.84 -2.96 1.13
C ARG A 36 -10.42 -2.41 1.05
N VAL A 37 -10.26 -1.10 0.83
CA VAL A 37 -8.96 -0.42 0.88
C VAL A 37 -8.32 -0.61 2.25
N TYR A 38 -9.08 -0.38 3.32
CA TYR A 38 -8.61 -0.59 4.68
C TYR A 38 -8.17 -2.04 4.93
N ARG A 39 -8.93 -3.03 4.44
CA ARG A 39 -8.59 -4.46 4.58
C ARG A 39 -7.27 -4.85 3.91
N TRP A 40 -6.77 -4.09 2.93
CA TRP A 40 -5.45 -4.39 2.36
C TRP A 40 -4.32 -4.27 3.39
N THR A 41 -4.52 -3.45 4.41
CA THR A 41 -3.57 -3.27 5.52
C THR A 41 -3.67 -4.36 6.58
N GLN A 42 -4.51 -5.38 6.39
CA GLN A 42 -4.79 -6.39 7.41
C GLN A 42 -4.24 -7.77 6.98
N PRO A 43 -3.96 -8.68 7.95
CA PRO A 43 -3.57 -10.05 7.66
C PRO A 43 -4.66 -10.81 6.88
N LYS A 44 -4.27 -11.78 6.05
CA LYS A 44 -5.20 -12.65 5.30
C LYS A 44 -6.11 -13.45 6.23
N GLU A 45 -5.65 -13.84 7.42
CA GLU A 45 -6.44 -14.55 8.44
C GLU A 45 -7.65 -13.72 8.89
N LYS A 46 -7.57 -12.39 8.80
CA LYS A 46 -8.66 -11.46 9.11
C LYS A 46 -9.41 -11.00 7.84
N GLY A 47 -9.20 -11.66 6.71
CA GLY A 47 -9.79 -11.31 5.42
C GLY A 47 -9.13 -10.11 4.73
N GLY A 48 -7.89 -9.79 5.11
CA GLY A 48 -7.04 -8.81 4.45
C GLY A 48 -6.17 -9.42 3.34
N THR A 49 -5.02 -8.80 3.08
CA THR A 49 -4.13 -9.19 1.97
C THR A 49 -2.64 -9.24 2.36
N ASP A 50 -2.35 -9.33 3.66
CA ASP A 50 -0.97 -9.31 4.20
C ASP A 50 -0.18 -8.06 3.80
N GLY A 51 -0.86 -6.91 3.72
CA GLY A 51 -0.22 -5.66 3.31
C GLY A 51 -0.01 -5.53 1.80
N ILE A 52 -0.51 -6.45 0.98
CA ILE A 52 -0.34 -6.39 -0.49
C ILE A 52 -1.58 -5.77 -1.14
N ILE A 53 -1.42 -4.67 -1.89
CA ILE A 53 -2.53 -4.13 -2.68
C ILE A 53 -2.82 -5.08 -3.86
N PRO A 54 -4.08 -5.51 -4.08
CA PRO A 54 -4.42 -6.38 -5.20
C PRO A 54 -4.03 -5.78 -6.56
N LEU A 55 -3.70 -6.64 -7.53
CA LEU A 55 -3.11 -6.25 -8.81
C LEU A 55 -3.91 -5.18 -9.57
N ARG A 56 -5.24 -5.33 -9.68
CA ARG A 56 -6.09 -4.38 -10.43
C ARG A 56 -6.06 -2.96 -9.82
N PRO A 57 -6.32 -2.79 -8.50
CA PRO A 57 -6.10 -1.51 -7.82
C PRO A 57 -4.66 -0.98 -7.95
N ALA A 58 -3.65 -1.84 -7.78
CA ALA A 58 -2.24 -1.44 -7.89
C ALA A 58 -1.91 -0.85 -9.28
N GLN A 59 -2.39 -1.47 -10.36
CA GLN A 59 -2.25 -0.95 -11.72
C GLN A 59 -2.89 0.43 -11.90
N LYS A 60 -4.07 0.66 -11.31
CA LYS A 60 -4.76 1.96 -11.37
C LYS A 60 -3.99 3.04 -10.60
N LEU A 61 -3.49 2.71 -9.41
CA LEU A 61 -2.66 3.60 -8.60
C LEU A 61 -1.37 3.96 -9.35
N TRP A 62 -0.70 2.97 -9.94
CA TRP A 62 0.51 3.20 -10.73
C TRP A 62 0.26 4.05 -11.96
N ALA A 63 -0.83 3.81 -12.69
CA ALA A 63 -1.22 4.64 -13.83
C ALA A 63 -1.53 6.08 -13.41
N HIS A 64 -2.21 6.27 -12.27
CA HIS A 64 -2.48 7.59 -11.71
C HIS A 64 -1.19 8.32 -11.33
N ALA A 65 -0.28 7.65 -10.62
CA ALA A 65 1.01 8.21 -10.23
C ALA A 65 1.82 8.68 -11.45
N LYS A 66 1.89 7.86 -12.50
CA LYS A 66 2.51 8.26 -13.77
C LYS A 66 1.84 9.47 -14.42
N ALA A 67 0.51 9.53 -14.41
CA ALA A 67 -0.24 10.64 -15.00
C ALA A 67 -0.08 11.95 -14.22
N THR A 68 0.16 11.89 -12.91
CA THR A 68 0.34 13.06 -12.04
C THR A 68 1.81 13.44 -11.81
N GLY A 69 2.76 12.69 -12.37
CA GLY A 69 4.19 12.91 -12.18
C GLY A 69 4.70 12.50 -10.79
N MET A 70 3.94 11.67 -10.06
CA MET A 70 4.36 11.10 -8.79
C MET A 70 5.28 9.90 -9.04
N GLU A 71 6.52 9.98 -8.57
CA GLU A 71 7.46 8.86 -8.65
C GLU A 71 7.20 7.86 -7.52
N ILE A 72 6.80 6.64 -7.89
CA ILE A 72 6.60 5.53 -6.95
C ILE A 72 7.38 4.32 -7.46
N PRO A 73 8.28 3.72 -6.64
CA PRO A 73 8.95 2.48 -6.99
C PRO A 73 7.94 1.37 -7.21
N GLY A 74 7.98 0.72 -8.38
CA GLY A 74 7.05 -0.37 -8.73
C GLY A 74 7.12 -1.56 -7.76
N ASP A 75 8.32 -1.83 -7.22
CA ASP A 75 8.58 -2.92 -6.28
C ASP A 75 7.76 -2.80 -4.98
N LEU A 76 7.33 -1.59 -4.63
CA LEU A 76 6.47 -1.33 -3.49
C LEU A 76 5.10 -2.03 -3.61
N PHE A 77 4.63 -2.30 -4.83
CA PHE A 77 3.38 -3.03 -5.05
C PHE A 77 3.56 -4.56 -5.06
N LEU A 78 4.80 -5.06 -5.08
CA LEU A 78 5.12 -6.47 -5.29
C LEU A 78 5.55 -7.21 -4.02
N SER A 79 6.07 -6.50 -3.01
CA SER A 79 6.74 -7.12 -1.88
C SER A 79 6.01 -6.87 -0.56
N THR A 80 5.68 -7.93 0.18
CA THR A 80 5.27 -7.85 1.61
C THR A 80 6.48 -7.64 2.54
N THR A 81 7.68 -7.93 2.05
CA THR A 81 8.95 -7.67 2.72
C THR A 81 9.53 -6.38 2.16
N LEU A 82 9.45 -5.27 2.90
CA LEU A 82 10.39 -4.18 2.71
C LEU A 82 11.79 -4.78 2.70
N SER A 83 12.51 -4.58 1.60
CA SER A 83 13.89 -4.97 1.41
C SER A 83 14.73 -4.53 2.62
N SER A 84 15.01 -5.47 3.51
CA SER A 84 16.10 -5.35 4.46
C SER A 84 17.40 -5.42 3.66
N ASN A 85 18.08 -4.27 3.56
CA ASN A 85 19.41 -4.01 2.97
C ASN A 85 19.46 -3.57 1.49
N ALA A 86 19.35 -2.25 1.29
CA ALA A 86 20.09 -1.54 0.23
C ALA A 86 21.46 -1.00 0.74
N ALA A 87 22.11 -1.66 1.70
CA ALA A 87 23.32 -1.11 2.36
C ALA A 87 24.40 -2.13 2.79
N SER A 88 24.56 -3.27 2.12
CA SER A 88 25.78 -4.09 2.29
C SER A 88 26.01 -4.99 1.07
N GLU A 89 26.79 -4.49 0.10
CA GLU A 89 27.91 -5.22 -0.53
C GLU A 89 28.51 -4.34 -1.65
N VAL A 90 29.35 -3.39 -1.22
CA VAL A 90 30.52 -2.95 -2.00
C VAL A 90 31.69 -3.74 -1.42
N ALA A 91 31.85 -5.00 -1.82
CA ALA A 91 33.01 -5.82 -1.45
C ALA A 91 33.18 -7.02 -2.41
N ALA A 92 33.86 -6.80 -3.53
CA ALA A 92 34.84 -7.72 -4.14
C ALA A 92 35.56 -6.99 -5.29
#